data_AF-A0A2V8B7K6-F1
#
_entry.id   AF-A0A2V8B7K6-F1
#
_cell.length_a   1.000
_cell.length_b   1.000
_cell.length_c   1.000
_cell.angle_alpha   90.00
_cell.angle_beta   90.00
_cell.angle_gamma   90.00
#
_symmetry.space_group_name_H-M   'P 1'
#
loop_
_entity.id
_entity.type
_entity.pdbx_description
1 polymer ?
#
loop_
_entity_poly.entity_id
_entity_poly.type
_entity_poly.pdbx_seq_one_letter_code
_entity_poly.pdbx_strand_id
1 'polypeptide(L)'
;MAAVKRTVGELRPNMTMGFTVFDTHVRDGLARERILAWLAGSFGVLAALLATIGVYGVISYLVVRRRHEIAIRLALGSGRTRVVRLILGEIAILLVVGLVLGGVLAVAMASGASSLLFGLSPRDPMTLVRATAGLATIGFLASSLPAFRASRIDATSALRAE
;
A
#
# COMPACT_ATOMS: atom_id res chain seq x y z
N MET A 1 -21.98 60.12 15.43
CA MET A 1 -21.87 58.66 15.71
C MET A 1 -22.89 58.13 16.73
N ALA A 2 -24.03 58.81 16.97
CA ALA A 2 -25.10 58.32 17.86
C ALA A 2 -26.41 57.96 17.10
N ALA A 3 -26.55 58.41 15.86
CA ALA A 3 -27.76 58.20 15.05
C ALA A 3 -27.81 56.83 14.36
N VAL A 4 -26.67 56.31 13.90
CA VAL A 4 -26.57 54.99 13.23
C VAL A 4 -26.82 53.82 14.20
N LYS A 5 -26.64 54.05 15.50
CA LYS A 5 -26.80 53.03 16.55
C LYS A 5 -28.26 52.78 16.95
N ARG A 6 -29.21 53.64 16.54
CA ARG A 6 -30.65 53.46 16.82
C ARG A 6 -31.38 52.66 15.75
N THR A 7 -30.97 52.76 14.48
CA THR A 7 -31.66 52.11 13.37
C THR A 7 -31.40 50.60 13.28
N VAL A 8 -30.41 50.09 14.01
CA VAL A 8 -30.10 48.64 14.13
C VAL A 8 -30.97 47.95 15.20
N GLY A 9 -31.70 48.73 16.01
CA GLY A 9 -32.51 48.20 17.11
C GLY A 9 -33.90 47.67 16.74
N GLU A 10 -34.41 47.92 15.53
CA GLU A 10 -35.83 47.70 15.21
C GLU A 10 -36.13 46.66 14.12
N LEU A 11 -35.12 46.07 13.49
CA LEU A 11 -35.33 44.96 12.55
C LEU A 11 -34.66 43.66 13.01
N ARG A 12 -35.48 42.84 13.68
CA ARG A 12 -35.37 41.37 13.88
C ARG A 12 -34.68 40.87 15.17
N PRO A 13 -35.42 40.73 16.28
CA PRO A 13 -34.98 40.02 17.48
C PRO A 13 -35.31 38.52 17.40
N ASN A 14 -34.86 37.80 16.36
CA ASN A 14 -35.05 36.34 16.31
C ASN A 14 -34.02 35.57 15.44
N MET A 15 -32.84 36.15 15.23
CA MET A 15 -31.68 35.40 14.72
C MET A 15 -30.64 35.26 15.81
N THR A 16 -30.98 34.51 16.85
CA THR A 16 -29.99 33.69 17.55
C THR A 16 -29.65 32.51 16.64
N MET A 17 -29.10 32.80 15.45
CA MET A 17 -28.37 31.79 14.69
C MET A 17 -27.13 31.50 15.53
N GLY A 18 -27.26 30.46 16.36
CA GLY A 18 -26.18 29.97 17.18
C GLY A 18 -24.97 29.71 16.31
N PHE A 19 -23.87 30.37 16.63
CA PHE A 19 -22.52 29.96 16.23
C PHE A 19 -22.19 28.51 16.63
N THR A 20 -23.09 27.82 17.33
CA THR A 20 -23.02 26.40 17.66
C THR A 20 -23.38 25.46 16.51
N VAL A 21 -24.12 25.88 15.47
CA VAL A 21 -24.52 24.97 14.37
C VAL A 21 -23.37 24.70 13.38
N PHE A 22 -22.40 25.62 13.29
CA PHE A 22 -21.20 25.39 12.47
C PHE A 22 -20.20 24.46 13.15
N ASP A 23 -20.10 24.49 14.48
CA ASP A 23 -19.16 23.65 15.24
C ASP A 23 -19.62 22.17 15.26
N THR A 24 -20.92 21.90 15.39
CA THR A 24 -21.44 20.51 15.34
C THR A 24 -21.42 19.89 13.95
N HIS A 25 -21.73 20.63 12.87
CA HIS A 25 -21.64 20.06 11.52
C HIS A 25 -20.20 19.84 11.03
N VAL A 26 -19.24 20.67 11.48
CA VAL A 26 -17.82 20.45 11.22
C VAL A 26 -17.27 19.31 12.08
N ARG A 27 -17.69 19.17 13.34
CA ARG A 27 -17.28 18.04 14.21
C ARG A 27 -17.85 16.70 13.74
N ASP A 28 -19.10 16.66 13.27
CA ASP A 28 -19.72 15.43 12.76
C ASP A 28 -19.13 15.00 11.41
N GLY A 29 -18.81 15.95 10.52
CA GLY A 29 -18.11 15.68 9.27
C GLY A 29 -16.71 15.10 9.49
N LEU A 30 -15.93 15.71 10.39
CA LEU A 30 -14.58 15.24 10.74
C LEU A 30 -14.60 13.88 11.47
N ALA A 31 -15.62 13.59 12.28
CA ALA A 31 -15.75 12.29 12.92
C ALA A 31 -15.98 11.16 11.91
N ARG A 32 -16.85 11.38 10.92
CA ARG A 32 -17.13 10.41 9.86
C ARG A 32 -15.93 10.16 8.96
N GLU A 33 -15.24 11.23 8.52
CA GLU A 33 -14.00 11.12 7.74
C GLU A 33 -12.92 10.35 8.48
N ARG A 34 -12.76 10.61 9.79
CA ARG A 34 -11.74 9.94 10.60
C ARG A 34 -12.04 8.46 10.78
N ILE A 35 -13.30 8.07 11.00
CA ILE A 35 -13.70 6.66 11.09
C ILE A 35 -13.43 5.93 9.77
N LEU A 36 -13.80 6.55 8.63
CA LEU A 36 -13.53 5.99 7.32
C LEU A 36 -12.03 5.86 7.04
N ALA A 37 -11.23 6.85 7.43
CA ALA A 37 -9.76 6.81 7.30
C ALA A 37 -9.14 5.67 8.13
N TRP A 38 -9.60 5.45 9.37
CA TRP A 38 -9.14 4.34 10.20
C TRP A 38 -9.54 2.98 9.62
N LEU A 39 -10.77 2.86 9.10
CA LEU A 39 -11.25 1.63 8.48
C LEU A 39 -10.52 1.32 7.16
N ALA A 40 -10.31 2.34 6.32
CA ALA A 40 -9.51 2.22 5.10
C ALA A 40 -8.05 1.88 5.44
N GLY A 41 -7.49 2.49 6.48
CA GLY A 41 -6.15 2.18 6.99
C GLY A 41 -6.01 0.74 7.46
N SER A 42 -6.99 0.22 8.21
CA SER A 42 -6.97 -1.18 8.67
C SER A 42 -7.08 -2.16 7.51
N PHE A 43 -7.94 -1.90 6.52
CA PHE A 43 -7.97 -2.67 5.28
C PHE A 43 -6.66 -2.59 4.50
N GLY A 44 -6.01 -1.43 4.46
CA GLY A 44 -4.69 -1.26 3.86
C GLY A 44 -3.64 -2.14 4.54
N VAL A 45 -3.64 -2.21 5.87
CA VAL A 45 -2.75 -3.10 6.64
C VAL A 45 -3.05 -4.57 6.35
N LEU A 46 -4.33 -4.98 6.35
CA LEU A 46 -4.73 -6.35 6.03
C LEU A 46 -4.35 -6.74 4.59
N ALA A 47 -4.57 -5.86 3.62
CA ALA A 47 -4.18 -6.05 2.24
C ALA A 47 -2.65 -6.18 2.11
N ALA A 48 -1.89 -5.36 2.83
CA ALA A 48 -0.43 -5.46 2.87
C ALA A 48 0.05 -6.82 3.45
N LEU A 49 -0.59 -7.31 4.51
CA LEU A 49 -0.30 -8.63 5.08
C LEU A 49 -0.61 -9.75 4.08
N LEU A 50 -1.79 -9.72 3.47
CA LEU A 50 -2.20 -10.70 2.46
C LEU A 50 -1.27 -10.69 1.24
N ALA A 51 -0.89 -9.51 0.76
CA ALA A 51 0.08 -9.35 -0.32
C ALA A 51 1.45 -9.93 0.07
N THR A 52 1.92 -9.65 1.30
CA THR A 52 3.17 -10.21 1.83
C THR A 52 3.15 -11.73 1.84
N ILE A 53 2.08 -12.33 2.36
CA ILE A 53 1.90 -13.79 2.43
C ILE A 53 1.83 -14.39 1.01
N GLY A 54 1.06 -13.78 0.11
CA GLY A 54 0.92 -14.22 -1.27
C GLY A 54 2.24 -14.17 -2.04
N VAL A 55 2.96 -13.05 -1.97
CA VAL A 55 4.29 -12.90 -2.59
C VAL A 55 5.26 -13.92 -2.01
N TYR A 56 5.34 -14.05 -0.68
CA TYR A 56 6.20 -15.06 -0.04
C TYR A 56 5.86 -16.48 -0.52
N GLY A 57 4.58 -16.84 -0.55
CA GLY A 57 4.11 -18.15 -0.99
C GLY A 57 4.48 -18.46 -2.44
N VAL A 58 4.21 -17.53 -3.36
CA VAL A 58 4.54 -17.67 -4.78
C VAL A 58 6.05 -17.81 -4.98
N ILE A 59 6.86 -16.95 -4.34
CA ILE A 59 8.32 -17.00 -4.48
C ILE A 59 8.90 -18.26 -3.83
N SER A 60 8.43 -18.66 -2.66
CA SER A 60 8.85 -19.89 -2.00
C SER A 60 8.53 -21.12 -2.86
N TYR A 61 7.35 -21.15 -3.48
CA TYR A 61 6.96 -22.21 -4.40
C TYR A 61 7.87 -22.27 -5.64
N LEU A 62 8.16 -21.12 -6.26
CA LEU A 62 9.07 -21.04 -7.41
C LEU A 62 10.49 -21.52 -7.07
N VAL A 63 11.01 -21.16 -5.90
CA VAL A 63 12.33 -21.62 -5.42
C VAL A 63 12.36 -23.14 -5.27
N VAL A 64 11.33 -23.74 -4.66
CA VAL A 64 11.25 -25.19 -4.48
C VAL A 64 11.17 -25.90 -5.84
N ARG A 65 10.36 -25.39 -6.76
CA ARG A 65 10.21 -25.97 -8.11
C ARG A 65 11.50 -25.92 -8.93
N ARG A 66 12.39 -24.95 -8.66
CA ARG A 66 13.70 -24.79 -9.32
C ARG A 66 14.89 -25.28 -8.49
N ARG A 67 14.63 -26.01 -7.40
CA ARG A 67 15.68 -26.45 -6.46
C ARG A 67 16.79 -27.24 -7.14
N HIS A 68 16.47 -28.11 -8.10
CA HIS A 68 17.46 -28.93 -8.80
C HIS A 68 18.40 -28.08 -9.69
N GLU A 69 17.85 -27.15 -10.47
CA GLU A 69 18.65 -26.20 -11.27
C GLU A 69 19.56 -25.34 -10.40
N ILE A 70 19.04 -24.85 -9.26
CA ILE A 70 19.79 -24.06 -8.29
C ILE A 70 20.93 -24.90 -7.68
N ALA A 71 20.66 -26.18 -7.34
CA ALA A 71 21.65 -27.09 -6.78
C ALA A 71 22.78 -27.41 -7.78
N ILE A 72 22.46 -27.69 -9.04
CA ILE A 72 23.46 -27.90 -10.11
C ILE A 72 24.34 -26.67 -10.26
N ARG A 73 23.75 -25.46 -10.30
CA ARG A 73 24.53 -24.21 -10.40
C ARG A 73 25.44 -24.00 -9.19
N LEU A 74 24.99 -24.34 -7.98
CA LEU A 74 25.82 -24.26 -6.78
C LEU A 74 26.97 -25.29 -6.82
N ALA A 75 26.68 -26.52 -7.27
CA ALA A 75 27.67 -27.60 -7.39
C ALA A 75 28.75 -27.31 -8.43
N LEU A 76 28.41 -26.60 -9.52
CA LEU A 76 29.36 -26.09 -10.51
C LEU A 76 30.19 -24.89 -10.00
N GLY A 77 30.08 -24.53 -8.72
CA GLY A 77 30.86 -23.46 -8.09
C GLY A 77 30.30 -22.06 -8.32
N SER A 78 29.05 -21.90 -8.76
CA SER A 78 28.46 -20.56 -8.84
C SER A 78 28.32 -19.97 -7.43
N GLY A 79 28.86 -18.76 -7.24
CA GLY A 79 28.77 -18.08 -5.95
C GLY A 79 27.32 -17.85 -5.53
N ARG A 80 27.01 -18.10 -4.25
CA ARG A 80 25.67 -17.90 -3.64
C ARG A 80 25.06 -16.53 -3.99
N THR A 81 25.88 -15.48 -4.06
CA THR A 81 25.49 -14.12 -4.43
C THR A 81 24.93 -14.02 -5.86
N ARG A 82 25.46 -14.81 -6.81
CA ARG A 82 24.99 -14.83 -8.20
C ARG A 82 23.60 -15.43 -8.30
N VAL A 83 23.34 -16.48 -7.52
CA VAL A 83 22.02 -17.12 -7.43
C VAL A 83 21.01 -16.18 -6.81
N VAL A 84 21.34 -15.53 -5.68
CA VAL A 84 20.46 -14.54 -5.04
C VAL A 84 20.12 -13.40 -6.00
N ARG A 85 21.12 -12.84 -6.69
CA ARG A 85 20.90 -11.74 -7.65
C ARG A 85 19.99 -12.15 -8.81
N LEU A 86 20.12 -13.38 -9.30
CA LEU A 86 19.26 -13.90 -10.36
C LEU A 86 17.81 -14.04 -9.89
N ILE A 87 17.60 -14.62 -8.71
CA ILE A 87 16.27 -14.80 -8.11
C ILE A 87 15.63 -13.43 -7.83
N LEU A 88 16.38 -12.49 -7.24
CA LEU A 88 15.90 -11.13 -7.00
C LEU A 88 15.56 -10.38 -8.29
N GLY A 89 16.30 -10.62 -9.38
CA GLY A 89 15.98 -10.03 -10.69
C GLY A 89 14.64 -10.51 -11.25
N GLU A 90 14.36 -11.81 -11.14
CA GLU A 90 13.08 -12.38 -11.57
C GLU A 90 11.91 -11.88 -10.72
N ILE A 91 12.12 -11.77 -9.40
CA ILE A 91 11.18 -11.17 -8.46
C ILE A 91 10.92 -9.69 -8.80
N ALA A 92 11.97 -8.93 -9.12
CA ALA A 92 11.85 -7.51 -9.43
C ALA A 92 10.95 -7.27 -10.64
N ILE A 93 11.03 -8.12 -11.67
CA ILE A 93 10.14 -8.03 -12.85
C ILE A 93 8.68 -8.24 -12.44
N LEU A 94 8.39 -9.28 -11.64
CA LEU A 94 7.03 -9.54 -11.15
C LEU A 94 6.49 -8.39 -10.29
N LEU A 95 7.32 -7.83 -9.41
CA LEU A 95 6.96 -6.67 -8.60
C LEU A 95 6.65 -5.44 -9.46
N VAL A 96 7.49 -5.13 -10.45
CA VAL A 96 7.27 -3.99 -11.35
C VAL A 96 5.97 -4.16 -12.13
N VAL A 97 5.73 -5.34 -12.71
CA VAL A 97 4.48 -5.62 -13.44
C VAL A 97 3.28 -5.46 -12.53
N GLY A 98 3.33 -6.01 -11.31
CA GLY A 98 2.25 -5.88 -10.33
C GLY A 98 1.99 -4.43 -9.91
N LEU A 99 3.04 -3.65 -9.68
CA LEU A 99 2.92 -2.22 -9.31
C LEU A 99 2.36 -1.37 -10.45
N VAL A 100 2.76 -1.64 -11.70
CA VAL A 100 2.23 -0.93 -12.87
C VAL A 100 0.75 -1.25 -13.06
N LEU A 101 0.39 -2.54 -13.07
CA LEU A 101 -1.01 -2.96 -13.23
C LEU A 101 -1.89 -2.45 -12.09
N GLY A 102 -1.41 -2.58 -10.85
CA GLY A 102 -2.11 -2.08 -9.66
C GLY A 102 -2.28 -0.56 -9.68
N GLY A 103 -1.25 0.18 -10.11
CA GLY A 103 -1.31 1.64 -10.24
C GLY A 103 -2.32 2.09 -11.29
N VAL A 104 -2.35 1.44 -12.46
CA VAL A 104 -3.34 1.71 -13.52
C VAL A 104 -4.75 1.45 -13.01
N LEU A 105 -4.98 0.32 -12.34
CA LEU A 105 -6.27 -0.03 -11.75
C LEU A 105 -6.69 0.98 -10.66
N ALA A 106 -5.77 1.39 -9.80
CA ALA A 106 -6.03 2.37 -8.75
C ALA A 106 -6.48 3.72 -9.34
N VAL A 107 -5.79 4.23 -10.36
CA VAL A 107 -6.15 5.49 -11.03
C VAL A 107 -7.48 5.38 -11.79
N ALA A 108 -7.75 4.23 -12.41
CA ALA A 108 -9.00 3.97 -13.11
C ALA A 108 -10.20 3.92 -12.14
N MET A 109 -10.03 3.34 -10.96
CA MET A 109 -11.08 3.24 -9.94
C MET A 109 -11.22 4.52 -9.10
N ALA A 110 -10.21 5.38 -9.04
CA ALA A 110 -10.22 6.61 -8.25
C ALA A 110 -11.36 7.57 -8.63
N SER A 111 -11.82 7.57 -9.89
CA SER A 111 -12.97 8.39 -10.32
C SER A 111 -14.28 7.94 -9.68
N GLY A 112 -14.48 6.63 -9.49
CA GLY A 112 -15.67 6.10 -8.83
C GLY A 112 -15.75 6.44 -7.34
N ALA A 113 -14.59 6.58 -6.70
CA ALA A 113 -14.49 7.00 -5.30
C ALA A 113 -14.56 8.52 -5.11
N SER A 114 -14.51 9.32 -6.17
CA SER A 114 -14.46 10.80 -6.06
C SER A 114 -15.65 11.42 -5.32
N SER A 115 -16.83 10.79 -5.39
CA SER A 115 -18.02 11.21 -4.64
C SER A 115 -17.94 10.97 -3.13
N LEU A 116 -16.96 10.18 -2.69
CA LEU A 116 -16.69 9.86 -1.28
C LEU A 116 -15.51 10.67 -0.72
N LEU A 117 -14.65 11.25 -1.57
CA LEU A 117 -13.52 12.07 -1.17
C LEU A 117 -13.91 13.56 -1.19
N PHE A 118 -14.47 14.04 -0.09
CA PHE A 118 -14.59 15.48 0.12
C PHE A 118 -13.23 16.04 0.59
N GLY A 119 -12.69 17.02 -0.15
CA GLY A 119 -11.47 17.75 0.24
C GLY A 119 -10.13 17.13 -0.16
N LEU A 120 -10.09 15.93 -0.76
CA LEU A 120 -8.87 15.28 -1.25
C LEU A 120 -8.96 15.01 -2.75
N SER A 121 -7.92 15.35 -3.50
CA SER A 121 -7.85 15.02 -4.93
C SER A 121 -7.67 13.49 -5.08
N PRO A 122 -8.60 12.77 -5.74
CA PRO A 122 -8.52 11.32 -5.91
C PRO A 122 -7.27 10.85 -6.66
N ARG A 123 -6.57 11.76 -7.34
CA ARG A 123 -5.36 11.49 -8.14
C ARG A 123 -4.16 12.30 -7.66
N ASP A 124 -4.05 12.55 -6.36
CA ASP A 124 -2.84 13.19 -5.82
C ASP A 124 -1.58 12.35 -6.12
N PRO A 125 -0.63 12.87 -6.94
CA PRO A 125 0.57 12.13 -7.32
C PRO A 125 1.45 11.78 -6.12
N MET A 126 1.49 12.63 -5.09
CA MET A 126 2.32 12.39 -3.91
C MET A 126 1.83 11.18 -3.13
N THR A 127 0.52 11.04 -2.97
CA THR A 127 -0.12 9.89 -2.32
C THR A 127 0.13 8.60 -3.09
N LEU A 128 0.01 8.62 -4.42
CA LEU A 128 0.31 7.46 -5.27
C LEU A 128 1.78 7.05 -5.16
N VAL A 129 2.71 7.99 -5.25
CA VAL A 129 4.15 7.71 -5.11
C VAL A 129 4.46 7.08 -3.75
N ARG A 130 3.91 7.61 -2.66
CA ARG A 130 4.10 7.06 -1.31
C ARG A 130 3.52 5.66 -1.18
N ALA A 131 2.33 5.41 -1.72
CA ALA A 131 1.70 4.10 -1.70
C ALA A 131 2.51 3.07 -2.51
N THR A 132 2.92 3.43 -3.73
CA THR A 132 3.77 2.58 -4.58
C THR A 132 5.11 2.27 -3.90
N ALA A 133 5.76 3.27 -3.31
CA ALA A 133 7.02 3.07 -2.58
C ALA A 133 6.84 2.15 -1.35
N GLY A 134 5.75 2.31 -0.60
CA GLY A 134 5.40 1.43 0.51
C GLY A 134 5.19 -0.02 0.07
N LEU A 135 4.37 -0.23 -0.97
CA LEU A 135 4.12 -1.56 -1.54
C LEU A 135 5.40 -2.20 -2.11
N ALA A 136 6.24 -1.42 -2.79
CA ALA A 136 7.53 -1.90 -3.29
C ALA A 136 8.45 -2.36 -2.15
N THR A 137 8.50 -1.60 -1.05
CA THR A 137 9.28 -1.95 0.14
C THR A 137 8.77 -3.25 0.77
N ILE A 138 7.46 -3.39 0.91
CA ILE A 138 6.83 -4.61 1.46
C ILE A 138 7.13 -5.82 0.56
N GLY A 139 6.92 -5.69 -0.76
CA GLY A 139 7.21 -6.76 -1.71
C GLY A 139 8.69 -7.16 -1.72
N PHE A 140 9.60 -6.19 -1.63
CA PHE A 140 11.03 -6.45 -1.53
C PHE A 140 11.41 -7.19 -0.24
N LEU A 141 10.86 -6.77 0.91
CA LEU A 141 11.11 -7.43 2.20
C LEU A 141 10.54 -8.85 2.21
N ALA A 142 9.31 -9.04 1.72
CA ALA A 142 8.63 -10.33 1.66
C ALA A 142 9.40 -11.36 0.80
N SER A 143 10.01 -10.89 -0.28
CA SER A 143 10.69 -11.74 -1.27
C SER A 143 12.18 -11.92 -1.00
N SER A 144 12.80 -11.04 -0.21
CA SER A 144 14.21 -11.18 0.21
C SER A 144 14.45 -12.45 1.03
N LEU A 145 13.57 -12.76 1.98
CA LEU A 145 13.71 -13.92 2.85
C LEU A 145 13.76 -15.27 2.09
N PRO A 146 12.82 -15.60 1.18
CA PRO A 146 12.89 -16.82 0.39
C PRO A 146 14.05 -16.82 -0.61
N ALA A 147 14.45 -15.66 -1.15
CA ALA A 147 15.63 -15.56 -2.02
C ALA A 147 16.93 -15.93 -1.27
N PHE A 148 17.10 -15.46 -0.02
CA PHE A 148 18.22 -15.86 0.83
C PHE A 148 18.17 -17.34 1.19
N ARG A 149 16.97 -17.86 1.51
CA ARG A 149 16.80 -19.31 1.79
C ARG A 149 17.22 -20.18 0.60
N ALA A 150 16.93 -19.77 -0.63
CA ALA A 150 17.36 -20.48 -1.83
C ALA A 150 18.89 -20.65 -1.93
N SER A 151 19.64 -19.62 -1.52
CA SER A 151 21.11 -19.64 -1.55
C SER A 151 21.77 -20.55 -0.50
N ARG A 152 20.99 -20.95 0.52
CA ARG A 152 21.42 -21.84 1.60
C ARG A 152 21.01 -23.30 1.36
N ILE A 153 20.41 -23.62 0.21
CA ILE A 153 20.09 -25.00 -0.14
C ILE A 153 21.40 -25.77 -0.26
N ASP A 154 21.56 -26.81 0.55
CA ASP A 154 22.75 -27.65 0.56
C ASP A 154 22.76 -28.55 -0.68
N ALA A 155 23.65 -28.27 -1.63
CA ALA A 155 23.79 -29.01 -2.88
C ALA A 155 24.09 -30.50 -2.64
N THR A 156 24.84 -30.81 -1.59
CA THR A 156 25.23 -32.19 -1.23
C THR A 156 24.05 -33.02 -0.71
N SER A 157 23.08 -32.40 -0.02
CA SER A 157 21.85 -33.07 0.41
C SER A 157 20.83 -33.21 -0.74
N ALA A 158 20.79 -32.23 -1.64
CA ALA A 158 19.89 -32.25 -2.80
C ALA A 158 20.26 -33.35 -3.81
N LEU A 159 21.55 -33.67 -3.97
CA LEU A 159 22.05 -34.73 -4.86
C LEU A 159 22.04 -36.13 -4.22
N ARG A 160 21.87 -36.24 -2.91
CA ARG A 160 21.78 -37.54 -2.18
C ARG A 160 20.35 -37.98 -1.89
N ALA A 161 19.37 -37.11 -2.11
CA ALA A 161 17.95 -37.41 -1.89
C ALA A 161 17.31 -38.18 -3.06
N GLU A 162 18.12 -38.58 -4.04
CA GLU A 162 17.78 -39.37 -5.22
C GLU A 162 18.78 -40.52 -5.34
#